data_AF-A0A945S028-F1
#
_entry.id   AF-A0A945S028-F1
#
_cell.length_a   1.000
_cell.length_b   1.000
_cell.length_c   1.000
_cell.angle_alpha   90.00
_cell.angle_beta   90.00
_cell.angle_gamma   90.00
#
_symmetry.space_group_name_H-M   'P 1'
#
loop_
_entity.id
_entity.type
_entity.pdbx_description
1 polymer ?
#
loop_
_entity_poly.entity_id
_entity_poly.type
_entity_poly.pdbx_seq_one_letter_code
_entity_poly.pdbx_strand_id
1 'polypeptide(L)'
;MMRGAFLMLTASAMASLADAPPNAITTAEAIRAEAVMPNAAEGGHPLPLATAWCTGSHRWSEGWRPIHQLDLIEGGHFLLPWFAHPSRSRELDEEEETAFRDYYEAAIKRAAKLRLPLTFVSTQWESLLSRPPWCDLPPEQNPNVVDTDGKITRKVSPFGPVAPWKEAGGTWTDSARMLLLQKWYPDPPLIIFLSNNEHGKLRWHKAESSARYMEMFGAGRSADFKRKVIGDGWVERYRALQNGMREGLVSPNWRKAARFMGYGGGGPEFFGRWGGWVHYSLHTSTRLTPYPAMWDGNSPSYYTHDWCPTTDHTTWSPQIEFMNTVFMQQLARKLNPDWWYEFSTWDGHEWPWRKKTPSKVMVYEQADQVWNPERYQGFIQFGMWLMRPRAVREYRGWTTPWDKAEPYFMAISTAVDRVHRNATLRRWWRHGSLVPNRTRKHPYQNGIPTEFRDVDRWFLLDCDVNPQEFPWDLHWKVPVFALARTIGEKPNRQWLVYAHAPLGERRGVRVTIPQHTNITIDVPPIGAFYEVDETTDTVRRIPQDERNK
;
A
#
# COMPACT_ATOMS: atom_id res chain seq x y z
N MET A 1 -24.45 56.43 5.73
CA MET A 1 -23.08 56.10 6.15
C MET A 1 -22.95 54.59 6.26
N MET A 2 -22.49 53.93 5.19
CA MET A 2 -22.21 52.48 5.15
C MET A 2 -20.80 52.23 5.68
N ARG A 3 -20.66 51.28 6.62
CA ARG A 3 -19.36 50.76 7.07
C ARG A 3 -19.00 49.54 6.22
N GLY A 4 -17.89 49.66 5.48
CA GLY A 4 -17.38 48.65 4.57
C GLY A 4 -16.76 47.44 5.28
N ALA A 5 -17.02 46.27 4.70
CA ALA A 5 -16.36 45.02 5.04
C ALA A 5 -14.94 44.99 4.45
N PHE A 6 -13.96 44.64 5.28
CA PHE A 6 -12.58 44.42 4.87
C PHE A 6 -12.46 42.99 4.31
N LEU A 7 -12.32 42.87 2.99
CA LEU A 7 -12.01 41.62 2.31
C LEU A 7 -10.49 41.39 2.44
N MET A 8 -10.06 40.44 3.27
CA MET A 8 -8.69 39.93 3.21
C MET A 8 -8.56 39.02 1.98
N LEU A 9 -7.97 39.55 0.89
CA LEU A 9 -7.45 38.74 -0.20
C LEU A 9 -6.12 38.11 0.24
N THR A 10 -6.13 36.81 0.50
CA THR A 10 -4.90 36.01 0.56
C THR A 10 -4.35 35.88 -0.85
N ALA A 11 -3.29 36.62 -1.15
CA ALA A 11 -2.51 36.46 -2.37
C ALA A 11 -1.76 35.11 -2.31
N SER A 12 -2.35 34.06 -2.90
CA SER A 12 -1.61 32.83 -3.21
C SER A 12 -0.57 33.17 -4.27
N ALA A 13 0.71 33.06 -3.92
CA ALA A 13 1.80 33.17 -4.87
C ALA A 13 1.67 32.06 -5.93
N MET A 14 1.17 32.40 -7.12
CA MET A 14 1.27 31.52 -8.29
C MET A 14 2.74 31.52 -8.72
N ALA A 15 3.46 30.45 -8.40
CA ALA A 15 4.77 30.20 -8.99
C ALA A 15 4.59 30.01 -10.51
N SER A 16 5.34 30.76 -11.31
CA SER A 16 5.30 30.66 -12.78
C SER A 16 5.77 29.28 -13.25
N LEU A 17 4.96 28.62 -14.06
CA LEU A 17 5.26 27.33 -14.72
C LEU A 17 6.21 27.47 -15.93
N ALA A 18 6.64 28.68 -16.27
CA ALA A 18 7.25 29.02 -17.57
C ALA A 18 8.56 28.28 -17.92
N ASP A 19 9.29 27.73 -16.95
CA ASP A 19 10.60 27.08 -17.21
C ASP A 19 10.61 25.54 -17.11
N ALA A 20 9.46 24.87 -16.98
CA ALA A 20 9.42 23.41 -16.96
C ALA A 20 9.24 22.84 -18.38
N PRO A 21 9.91 21.73 -18.76
CA PRO A 21 9.67 21.07 -20.04
C PRO A 21 8.18 20.73 -20.22
N PRO A 22 7.59 20.85 -21.42
CA PRO A 22 6.15 20.57 -21.64
C PRO A 22 5.70 19.16 -21.17
N ASN A 23 6.59 18.17 -21.29
CA ASN A 23 6.33 16.80 -20.83
C ASN A 23 6.29 16.68 -19.30
N ALA A 24 7.07 17.48 -18.58
CA ALA A 24 7.08 17.52 -17.13
C ALA A 24 5.75 18.07 -16.56
N ILE A 25 5.24 19.15 -17.16
CA ILE A 25 3.95 19.74 -16.76
C ILE A 25 2.84 18.72 -16.97
N THR A 26 2.73 18.15 -18.18
CA THR A 26 1.69 17.17 -18.52
C THR A 26 1.70 15.96 -17.58
N THR A 27 2.89 15.45 -17.27
CA THR A 27 3.04 14.30 -16.35
C THR A 27 2.64 14.67 -14.92
N ALA A 28 3.07 15.83 -14.42
CA ALA A 28 2.70 16.31 -13.09
C ALA A 28 1.19 16.58 -12.94
N GLU A 29 0.55 17.10 -13.98
CA GLU A 29 -0.91 17.28 -14.03
C GLU A 29 -1.65 15.95 -13.95
N ALA A 30 -1.22 14.95 -14.71
CA ALA A 30 -1.76 13.60 -14.65
C ALA A 30 -1.57 12.97 -13.26
N ILE A 31 -0.36 13.04 -12.70
CA ILE A 31 -0.08 12.55 -11.33
C ILE A 31 -1.04 13.19 -10.32
N ARG A 32 -1.17 14.53 -10.35
CA ARG A 32 -2.07 15.24 -9.44
C ARG A 32 -3.52 14.82 -9.63
N ALA A 33 -4.00 14.75 -10.87
CA ALA A 33 -5.38 14.39 -11.18
C ALA A 33 -5.72 12.99 -10.64
N GLU A 34 -4.86 12.00 -10.90
CA GLU A 34 -5.08 10.64 -10.42
C GLU A 34 -4.97 10.56 -8.89
N ALA A 35 -4.00 11.25 -8.28
CA ALA A 35 -3.79 11.24 -6.84
C ALA A 35 -4.98 11.80 -6.05
N VAL A 36 -5.75 12.74 -6.59
CA VAL A 36 -6.93 13.31 -5.88
C VAL A 36 -8.27 12.76 -6.38
N MET A 37 -8.28 11.98 -7.46
CA MET A 37 -9.52 11.41 -8.00
C MET A 37 -10.20 10.50 -6.97
N PRO A 38 -11.52 10.60 -6.74
CA PRO A 38 -12.25 9.69 -5.85
C PRO A 38 -12.19 8.23 -6.33
N ASN A 39 -12.32 7.28 -5.40
CA ASN A 39 -12.33 5.84 -5.73
C ASN A 39 -13.49 5.43 -6.65
N ALA A 40 -14.62 6.14 -6.58
CA ALA A 40 -15.85 5.88 -7.33
C ALA A 40 -16.19 7.05 -8.28
N ALA A 41 -15.18 7.59 -8.97
CA ALA A 41 -15.38 8.66 -9.94
C ALA A 41 -16.14 8.17 -11.19
N GLU A 42 -16.90 9.06 -11.83
CA GLU A 42 -17.61 8.79 -13.10
C GLU A 42 -16.65 8.34 -14.21
N GLY A 43 -15.45 8.94 -14.26
CA GLY A 43 -14.36 8.54 -15.15
C GLY A 43 -13.68 7.21 -14.79
N GLY A 44 -14.28 6.39 -13.92
CA GLY A 44 -13.78 5.08 -13.52
C GLY A 44 -12.66 5.13 -12.48
N HIS A 45 -11.97 4.00 -12.33
CA HIS A 45 -10.92 3.83 -11.31
C HIS A 45 -9.68 4.70 -11.60
N PRO A 46 -9.13 5.37 -10.58
CA PRO A 46 -7.93 6.19 -10.70
C PRO A 46 -6.71 5.33 -11.08
N LEU A 47 -5.85 5.88 -11.93
CA LEU A 47 -4.65 5.18 -12.43
C LEU A 47 -3.59 5.06 -11.32
N PRO A 48 -2.76 4.00 -11.34
CA PRO A 48 -1.79 3.77 -10.28
C PRO A 48 -0.61 4.75 -10.38
N LEU A 49 0.10 4.95 -9.28
CA LEU A 49 1.38 5.67 -9.23
C LEU A 49 2.48 4.76 -8.65
N ALA A 50 3.72 4.91 -9.08
CA ALA A 50 4.86 4.20 -8.47
C ALA A 50 5.48 5.02 -7.32
N THR A 51 5.95 4.37 -6.27
CA THR A 51 6.54 5.01 -5.08
C THR A 51 7.44 4.02 -4.32
N ALA A 52 8.13 4.45 -3.26
CA ALA A 52 9.01 3.55 -2.49
C ALA A 52 9.02 3.84 -0.98
N TRP A 53 9.55 2.89 -0.21
CA TRP A 53 9.87 3.02 1.21
C TRP A 53 11.27 3.60 1.44
N CYS A 54 12.24 3.29 0.59
CA CYS A 54 13.60 3.84 0.71
C CYS A 54 13.60 5.30 0.24
N THR A 55 13.88 6.22 1.16
CA THR A 55 13.73 7.68 0.95
C THR A 55 15.02 8.36 0.53
N GLY A 56 16.14 7.63 0.51
CA GLY A 56 17.46 8.19 0.23
C GLY A 56 18.00 9.11 1.30
N SER A 57 17.46 9.07 2.52
CA SER A 57 17.91 9.91 3.63
C SER A 57 19.23 9.44 4.26
N HIS A 58 19.79 8.31 3.80
CA HIS A 58 21.09 7.81 4.24
C HIS A 58 22.11 7.86 3.11
N ARG A 59 23.38 8.10 3.44
CA ARG A 59 24.50 8.25 2.49
C ARG A 59 24.66 7.10 1.48
N TRP A 60 24.31 5.87 1.86
CA TRP A 60 24.39 4.70 0.96
C TRP A 60 23.18 4.55 0.03
N SER A 61 22.16 5.37 0.21
CA SER A 61 20.90 5.33 -0.52
C SER A 61 20.62 6.63 -1.26
N GLU A 62 21.61 7.52 -1.43
CA GLU A 62 21.39 8.87 -1.96
C GLU A 62 20.73 8.92 -3.33
N GLY A 63 20.89 7.89 -4.17
CA GLY A 63 20.17 7.79 -5.45
C GLY A 63 18.65 7.64 -5.31
N TRP A 64 18.12 7.37 -4.11
CA TRP A 64 16.69 7.38 -3.80
C TRP A 64 16.15 8.76 -3.40
N ARG A 65 17.02 9.77 -3.29
CA ARG A 65 16.64 11.10 -2.78
C ARG A 65 15.51 11.71 -3.61
N PRO A 66 14.64 12.53 -2.98
CA PRO A 66 13.50 13.14 -3.65
C PRO A 66 13.82 13.91 -4.94
N ILE A 67 15.01 14.51 -5.04
CA ILE A 67 15.40 15.24 -6.24
C ILE A 67 15.48 14.33 -7.47
N HIS A 68 16.00 13.12 -7.33
CA HIS A 68 16.08 12.16 -8.42
C HIS A 68 14.69 11.66 -8.85
N GLN A 69 13.77 11.50 -7.89
CA GLN A 69 12.38 11.15 -8.19
C GLN A 69 11.69 12.22 -9.06
N LEU A 70 12.03 13.49 -8.85
CA LEU A 70 11.51 14.58 -9.67
C LEU A 70 12.11 14.56 -11.07
N ASP A 71 13.38 14.21 -11.22
CA ASP A 71 13.98 14.00 -12.56
C ASP A 71 13.26 12.90 -13.33
N LEU A 72 12.87 11.80 -12.66
CA LEU A 72 12.06 10.74 -13.26
C LEU A 72 10.66 11.22 -13.69
N ILE A 73 10.00 12.03 -12.85
CA ILE A 73 8.69 12.62 -13.20
C ILE A 73 8.81 13.54 -14.41
N GLU A 74 9.87 14.35 -14.48
CA GLU A 74 10.12 15.22 -15.62
C GLU A 74 10.51 14.43 -16.89
N GLY A 75 11.12 13.26 -16.73
CA GLY A 75 11.31 12.25 -17.77
C GLY A 75 10.03 11.53 -18.19
N GLY A 76 8.89 11.83 -17.55
CA GLY A 76 7.57 11.33 -17.93
C GLY A 76 7.09 10.12 -17.12
N HIS A 77 7.75 9.74 -16.03
CA HIS A 77 7.33 8.63 -15.17
C HIS A 77 6.24 9.05 -14.18
N PHE A 78 5.22 8.20 -13.99
CA PHE A 78 4.08 8.52 -13.13
C PHE A 78 4.32 8.09 -11.68
N LEU A 79 5.05 8.93 -10.94
CA LEU A 79 5.45 8.65 -9.56
C LEU A 79 4.61 9.45 -8.55
N LEU A 80 4.37 8.87 -7.37
CA LEU A 80 3.92 9.58 -6.18
C LEU A 80 5.16 9.91 -5.33
N PRO A 81 5.65 11.16 -5.31
CA PRO A 81 6.88 11.54 -4.62
C PRO A 81 6.90 11.11 -3.16
N TRP A 82 8.06 10.61 -2.69
CA TRP A 82 8.24 10.11 -1.34
C TRP A 82 9.48 10.72 -0.68
N PHE A 83 9.30 11.13 0.57
CA PHE A 83 10.29 11.83 1.37
C PHE A 83 10.42 11.11 2.71
N ALA A 84 11.60 11.19 3.33
CA ALA A 84 11.69 10.89 4.75
C ALA A 84 10.77 11.85 5.52
N HIS A 85 10.10 11.33 6.54
CA HIS A 85 9.45 12.18 7.51
C HIS A 85 10.54 12.96 8.27
N PRO A 86 10.46 14.30 8.37
CA PRO A 86 11.45 15.08 9.12
C PRO A 86 11.54 14.65 10.58
N SER A 87 12.71 14.87 11.18
CA SER A 87 12.89 14.66 12.62
C SER A 87 11.96 15.56 13.44
N ARG A 88 11.67 15.12 14.66
CA ARG A 88 10.76 15.81 15.59
C ARG A 88 11.42 16.94 16.40
N SER A 89 12.70 17.23 16.16
CA SER A 89 13.40 18.28 16.91
C SER A 89 12.74 19.63 16.64
N ARG A 90 12.41 20.35 17.72
CA ARG A 90 11.73 21.65 17.66
C ARG A 90 12.62 22.76 17.10
N GLU A 91 13.91 22.63 17.33
CA GLU A 91 14.94 23.55 16.86
C GLU A 91 15.79 22.90 15.76
N LEU A 92 16.51 23.75 15.05
CA LEU A 92 17.49 23.41 14.03
C LEU A 92 18.79 24.09 14.46
N ASP A 93 19.83 23.32 14.76
CA ASP A 93 21.18 23.88 14.76
C ASP A 93 21.68 24.07 13.32
N GLU A 94 22.81 24.76 13.14
CA GLU A 94 23.32 25.15 11.81
C GLU A 94 23.66 23.93 10.92
N GLU A 95 24.19 22.85 11.50
CA GLU A 95 24.57 21.64 10.78
C GLU A 95 23.30 20.87 10.35
N GLU A 96 22.36 20.71 11.29
CA GLU A 96 21.08 20.09 11.04
C GLU A 96 20.24 20.86 10.00
N GLU A 97 20.27 22.19 10.01
CA GLU A 97 19.61 23.02 9.01
C GLU A 97 20.22 22.83 7.63
N THR A 98 21.55 22.79 7.54
CA THR A 98 22.26 22.57 6.28
C THR A 98 21.88 21.21 5.67
N ALA A 99 21.95 20.13 6.46
CA ALA A 99 21.57 18.79 6.02
C ALA A 99 20.08 18.70 5.65
N PHE A 100 19.21 19.39 6.40
CA PHE A 100 17.79 19.47 6.10
C PHE A 100 17.53 20.18 4.76
N ARG A 101 18.14 21.33 4.51
CA ARG A 101 17.99 22.06 3.26
C ARG A 101 18.52 21.28 2.07
N ASP A 102 19.68 20.63 2.21
CA ASP A 102 20.26 19.78 1.17
C ASP A 102 19.26 18.68 0.74
N TYR A 103 18.64 17.99 1.70
CA TYR A 103 17.68 16.93 1.38
C TYR A 103 16.33 17.43 0.84
N TYR A 104 15.76 18.48 1.44
CA TYR A 104 14.35 18.86 1.19
C TYR A 104 14.16 20.07 0.27
N GLU A 105 14.99 21.12 0.36
CA GLU A 105 14.60 22.46 -0.12
C GLU A 105 14.36 22.49 -1.64
N ALA A 106 15.33 22.00 -2.42
CA ALA A 106 15.21 21.96 -3.87
C ALA A 106 14.03 21.09 -4.33
N ALA A 107 13.90 19.89 -3.74
CA ALA A 107 12.87 18.94 -4.13
C ALA A 107 11.45 19.43 -3.76
N ILE A 108 11.26 20.00 -2.57
CA ILE A 108 9.96 20.50 -2.13
C ILE A 108 9.53 21.72 -2.96
N LYS A 109 10.45 22.65 -3.25
CA LYS A 109 10.15 23.80 -4.12
C LYS A 109 9.81 23.37 -5.55
N ARG A 110 10.51 22.37 -6.09
CA ARG A 110 10.20 21.82 -7.42
C ARG A 110 8.86 21.07 -7.44
N ALA A 111 8.57 20.29 -6.39
CA ALA A 111 7.25 19.68 -6.20
C ALA A 111 6.13 20.73 -6.08
N ALA A 112 6.39 21.87 -5.42
CA ALA A 112 5.47 22.99 -5.33
C ALA A 112 5.22 23.63 -6.70
N LYS A 113 6.27 23.89 -7.48
CA LYS A 113 6.17 24.43 -8.86
C LYS A 113 5.29 23.54 -9.74
N LEU A 114 5.43 22.22 -9.61
CA LEU A 114 4.65 21.22 -10.37
C LEU A 114 3.30 20.87 -9.74
N ARG A 115 3.00 21.42 -8.55
CA ARG A 115 1.83 21.10 -7.72
C ARG A 115 1.64 19.58 -7.53
N LEU A 116 2.71 18.87 -7.19
CA LEU A 116 2.70 17.41 -6.99
C LEU A 116 2.17 17.03 -5.59
N PRO A 117 1.53 15.85 -5.45
CA PRO A 117 1.26 15.27 -4.13
C PRO A 117 2.55 14.90 -3.40
N LEU A 118 2.50 14.78 -2.07
CA LEU A 118 3.64 14.40 -1.23
C LEU A 118 3.35 13.15 -0.41
N THR A 119 4.36 12.29 -0.22
CA THR A 119 4.34 11.21 0.77
C THR A 119 5.50 11.39 1.75
N PHE A 120 5.22 11.44 3.04
CA PHE A 120 6.22 11.38 4.11
C PHE A 120 6.24 9.98 4.72
N VAL A 121 7.30 9.24 4.40
CA VAL A 121 7.55 7.89 4.92
C VAL A 121 8.19 8.01 6.30
N SER A 122 7.54 7.41 7.28
CA SER A 122 7.90 7.54 8.68
C SER A 122 8.11 6.18 9.36
N THR A 123 8.49 6.25 10.63
CA THR A 123 8.59 5.09 11.51
C THR A 123 7.22 4.75 12.12
N GLN A 124 7.24 4.00 13.22
CA GLN A 124 6.08 3.59 14.00
C GLN A 124 5.68 4.73 14.95
N TRP A 125 4.62 5.48 14.64
CA TRP A 125 4.30 6.73 15.36
C TRP A 125 3.98 6.51 16.84
N GLU A 126 3.25 5.44 17.12
CA GLU A 126 2.83 5.04 18.45
C GLU A 126 4.00 4.55 19.32
N SER A 127 5.17 4.25 18.74
CA SER A 127 6.33 3.80 19.51
C SER A 127 6.87 4.86 20.47
N LEU A 128 6.56 6.14 20.22
CA LEU A 128 6.90 7.25 21.13
C LEU A 128 6.27 7.07 22.50
N LEU A 129 5.05 6.54 22.55
CA LEU A 129 4.31 6.35 23.81
C LEU A 129 4.99 5.35 24.74
N SER A 130 5.89 4.51 24.22
CA SER A 130 6.70 3.57 24.98
C SER A 130 8.12 4.10 25.29
N ARG A 131 8.31 5.43 25.21
CA ARG A 131 9.54 6.15 25.55
C ARG A 131 9.22 7.33 26.48
N PRO A 132 10.24 7.90 27.16
CA PRO A 132 10.03 9.10 27.97
C PRO A 132 9.47 10.27 27.13
N PRO A 133 8.63 11.15 27.73
CA PRO A 133 8.16 11.08 29.12
C PRO A 133 6.99 10.11 29.34
N TRP A 134 6.33 9.64 28.28
CA TRP A 134 5.07 8.90 28.39
C TRP A 134 5.20 7.53 29.05
N CYS A 135 6.31 6.81 28.87
CA CYS A 135 6.50 5.53 29.54
C CYS A 135 6.76 5.66 31.05
N ASP A 136 7.11 6.86 31.52
CA ASP A 136 7.43 7.13 32.93
C ASP A 136 6.23 7.72 33.69
N LEU A 137 5.11 7.96 32.99
CA LEU A 137 3.85 8.36 33.61
C LEU A 137 3.35 7.28 34.59
N PRO A 138 2.67 7.70 35.67
CA PRO A 138 2.08 6.76 36.63
C PRO A 138 1.00 5.87 35.96
N PRO A 139 0.71 4.68 36.53
CA PRO A 139 -0.13 3.66 35.88
C PRO A 139 -1.49 4.15 35.39
N GLU A 140 -2.14 5.10 36.04
CA GLU A 140 -3.43 5.65 35.63
C GLU A 140 -3.34 6.57 34.41
N GLN A 141 -2.18 7.19 34.17
CA GLN A 141 -1.93 8.12 33.06
C GLN A 141 -1.13 7.48 31.90
N ASN A 142 -0.52 6.32 32.14
CA ASN A 142 0.40 5.70 31.19
C ASN A 142 -0.32 5.12 29.94
N PRO A 143 0.06 5.48 28.70
CA PRO A 143 -0.59 4.94 27.50
C PRO A 143 -0.27 3.45 27.24
N ASN A 144 0.70 2.89 27.95
CA ASN A 144 1.13 1.52 27.78
C ASN A 144 0.26 0.52 28.57
N VAL A 145 0.51 -0.77 28.35
CA VAL A 145 -0.11 -1.87 29.11
C VAL A 145 0.39 -1.82 30.55
N VAL A 146 -0.56 -1.67 31.47
CA VAL A 146 -0.39 -1.95 32.90
C VAL A 146 -0.94 -3.35 33.12
N ASP A 147 -0.11 -4.27 33.60
CA ASP A 147 -0.52 -5.62 33.93
C ASP A 147 -1.26 -5.68 35.27
N THR A 148 -1.79 -6.86 35.61
CA THR A 148 -2.59 -7.08 36.83
C THR A 148 -1.79 -6.91 38.13
N ASP A 149 -0.47 -6.90 38.05
CA ASP A 149 0.43 -6.64 39.18
C ASP A 149 0.80 -5.15 39.28
N GLY A 150 0.24 -4.30 38.42
CA GLY A 150 0.50 -2.86 38.36
C GLY A 150 1.76 -2.47 37.58
N LYS A 151 2.45 -3.43 36.94
CA LYS A 151 3.68 -3.17 36.20
C LYS A 151 3.39 -2.66 34.79
N ILE A 152 4.11 -1.61 34.41
CA ILE A 152 4.07 -1.02 33.07
C ILE A 152 4.99 -1.80 32.13
N THR A 153 4.45 -2.26 31.01
CA THR A 153 5.21 -2.89 29.91
C THR A 153 5.30 -1.92 28.73
N ARG A 154 6.48 -1.75 28.10
CA ARG A 154 6.70 -0.87 26.92
C ARG A 154 5.98 -1.36 25.65
N LYS A 155 4.66 -1.29 25.69
CA LYS A 155 3.72 -1.84 24.71
C LYS A 155 2.44 -1.02 24.84
N VAL A 156 1.95 -0.45 23.75
CA VAL A 156 0.77 0.42 23.82
C VAL A 156 -0.50 -0.36 24.17
N SER A 157 -1.44 0.30 24.85
CA SER A 157 -2.70 -0.29 25.28
C SER A 157 -3.92 0.37 24.60
N PRO A 158 -4.89 -0.42 24.09
CA PRO A 158 -6.15 0.11 23.56
C PRO A 158 -7.09 0.59 24.66
N PHE A 159 -6.72 0.39 25.93
CA PHE A 159 -7.45 0.86 27.11
C PHE A 159 -6.66 1.94 27.86
N GLY A 160 -5.52 2.36 27.33
CA GLY A 160 -4.74 3.47 27.89
C GLY A 160 -5.43 4.82 27.69
N PRO A 161 -5.06 5.85 28.48
CA PRO A 161 -5.57 7.21 28.30
C PRO A 161 -5.33 7.74 26.89
N VAL A 162 -6.26 8.55 26.39
CA VAL A 162 -6.25 9.06 25.02
C VAL A 162 -5.37 10.31 24.88
N ALA A 163 -5.28 11.16 25.91
CA ALA A 163 -4.53 12.42 25.85
C ALA A 163 -3.06 12.23 25.41
N PRO A 164 -2.28 11.25 25.95
CA PRO A 164 -0.92 10.99 25.48
C PRO A 164 -0.81 10.69 23.99
N TRP A 165 -1.80 10.01 23.40
CA TRP A 165 -1.79 9.69 21.97
C TRP A 165 -1.90 10.96 21.12
N LYS A 166 -2.81 11.87 21.52
CA LYS A 166 -2.98 13.17 20.86
C LYS A 166 -1.71 14.02 20.96
N GLU A 167 -1.14 14.11 22.16
CA GLU A 167 0.11 14.84 22.39
C GLU A 167 1.27 14.29 21.55
N ALA A 168 1.48 12.97 21.59
CA ALA A 168 2.51 12.31 20.80
C ALA A 168 2.32 12.56 19.30
N GLY A 169 1.06 12.52 18.84
CA GLY A 169 0.67 12.91 17.49
C GLY A 169 1.14 14.30 17.11
N GLY A 170 0.88 15.30 17.96
CA GLY A 170 1.33 16.68 17.74
C GLY A 170 2.84 16.79 17.53
N THR A 171 3.65 16.03 18.27
CA THR A 171 5.12 16.09 18.15
C THR A 171 5.67 15.63 16.80
N TRP A 172 4.88 14.92 15.99
CA TRP A 172 5.32 14.53 14.65
C TRP A 172 5.27 15.70 13.67
N THR A 173 4.31 16.62 13.81
CA THR A 173 4.07 17.67 12.82
C THR A 173 4.34 19.09 13.32
N ASP A 174 4.38 19.27 14.65
CA ASP A 174 4.75 20.52 15.32
C ASP A 174 6.28 20.62 15.50
N SER A 175 6.98 20.94 14.41
CA SER A 175 8.43 21.17 14.42
C SER A 175 8.84 22.28 13.46
N ALA A 176 9.99 22.93 13.71
CA ALA A 176 10.54 23.96 12.82
C ALA A 176 10.76 23.43 11.38
N ARG A 177 11.16 22.17 11.25
CA ARG A 177 11.33 21.49 9.95
C ARG A 177 10.01 21.37 9.20
N MET A 178 8.96 20.90 9.86
CA MET A 178 7.62 20.80 9.25
C MET A 178 7.05 22.17 8.89
N LEU A 179 7.34 23.21 9.68
CA LEU A 179 6.99 24.58 9.35
C LEU A 179 7.71 25.08 8.08
N LEU A 180 9.00 24.78 7.92
CA LEU A 180 9.74 25.12 6.70
C LEU A 180 9.17 24.45 5.45
N LEU A 181 8.81 23.16 5.53
CA LEU A 181 8.17 22.46 4.42
C LEU A 181 6.85 23.13 4.01
N GLN A 182 6.03 23.52 4.98
CA GLN A 182 4.77 24.24 4.75
C GLN A 182 4.99 25.61 4.10
N LYS A 183 6.09 26.29 4.43
CA LYS A 183 6.46 27.58 3.81
C LYS A 183 6.92 27.39 2.36
N TRP A 184 7.73 26.36 2.08
CA TRP A 184 8.20 26.09 0.72
C TRP A 184 7.11 25.57 -0.20
N TYR A 185 6.11 24.87 0.34
CA TYR A 185 4.98 24.36 -0.42
C TYR A 185 3.66 24.59 0.33
N PRO A 186 3.02 25.77 0.17
CA PRO A 186 1.85 26.15 0.97
C PRO A 186 0.53 25.46 0.58
N ASP A 187 0.40 24.99 -0.67
CA ASP A 187 -0.85 24.45 -1.23
C ASP A 187 -0.66 23.09 -1.95
N PRO A 188 -0.25 22.02 -1.24
CA PRO A 188 -0.16 20.69 -1.83
C PRO A 188 -1.56 20.07 -2.04
N PRO A 189 -1.79 19.37 -3.16
CA PRO A 189 -3.10 18.77 -3.47
C PRO A 189 -3.43 17.57 -2.56
N LEU A 190 -2.40 16.86 -2.08
CA LEU A 190 -2.51 15.70 -1.21
C LEU A 190 -1.20 15.54 -0.43
N ILE A 191 -1.30 15.19 0.86
CA ILE A 191 -0.16 14.80 1.67
C ILE A 191 -0.47 13.46 2.33
N ILE A 192 0.33 12.45 2.06
CA ILE A 192 0.26 11.15 2.73
C ILE A 192 1.32 11.11 3.82
N PHE A 193 0.90 10.93 5.07
CA PHE A 193 1.78 10.51 6.16
C PHE A 193 1.69 8.99 6.27
N LEU A 194 2.80 8.30 6.03
CA LEU A 194 2.86 6.85 6.01
C LEU A 194 3.63 6.32 7.23
N SER A 195 2.96 5.57 8.08
CA SER A 195 3.55 4.93 9.26
C SER A 195 3.93 3.48 8.98
N ASN A 196 5.08 3.05 9.52
CA ASN A 196 5.45 1.63 9.54
C ASN A 196 4.54 0.79 10.46
N ASN A 197 3.86 1.39 11.45
CA ASN A 197 2.78 0.75 12.25
C ASN A 197 3.08 -0.63 12.92
N GLU A 198 4.35 -0.97 13.12
CA GLU A 198 4.76 -2.27 13.67
C GLU A 198 4.98 -2.32 15.19
N HIS A 199 4.63 -1.25 15.91
CA HIS A 199 4.96 -1.19 17.34
C HIS A 199 4.17 -2.21 18.15
N GLY A 200 4.74 -2.64 19.27
CA GLY A 200 4.13 -3.60 20.18
C GLY A 200 2.77 -3.10 20.72
N LYS A 201 1.70 -3.85 20.42
CA LYS A 201 0.31 -3.55 20.79
C LYS A 201 -0.31 -4.66 21.63
N LEU A 202 -1.13 -4.34 22.63
CA LEU A 202 -1.89 -5.36 23.38
C LEU A 202 -2.67 -6.24 22.39
N ARG A 203 -2.44 -7.56 22.45
CA ARG A 203 -3.11 -8.52 21.56
C ARG A 203 -4.37 -9.03 22.24
N TRP A 204 -5.40 -9.34 21.46
CA TRP A 204 -6.71 -9.66 22.01
C TRP A 204 -6.75 -10.91 22.89
N HIS A 205 -5.96 -11.93 22.55
CA HIS A 205 -5.84 -13.15 23.36
C HIS A 205 -5.05 -12.92 24.66
N LYS A 206 -4.45 -11.72 24.84
CA LYS A 206 -3.80 -11.29 26.08
C LYS A 206 -4.57 -10.16 26.78
N ALA A 207 -5.84 -9.91 26.42
CA ALA A 207 -6.61 -8.81 27.01
C ALA A 207 -6.65 -8.87 28.55
N GLU A 208 -6.83 -10.06 29.10
CA GLU A 208 -6.91 -10.30 30.56
C GLU A 208 -5.58 -10.10 31.29
N SER A 209 -4.46 -9.96 30.58
CA SER A 209 -3.20 -9.55 31.20
C SER A 209 -3.11 -8.04 31.44
N SER A 210 -4.16 -7.27 31.18
CA SER A 210 -4.21 -5.82 31.41
C SER A 210 -5.13 -5.49 32.57
N ALA A 211 -4.62 -4.80 33.59
CA ALA A 211 -5.42 -4.35 34.74
C ALA A 211 -6.66 -3.54 34.30
N ARG A 212 -6.49 -2.62 33.34
CA ARG A 212 -7.61 -1.80 32.84
C ARG A 212 -8.68 -2.63 32.13
N TYR A 213 -8.28 -3.65 31.37
CA TYR A 213 -9.26 -4.57 30.77
C TYR A 213 -10.03 -5.33 31.86
N MET A 214 -9.31 -5.83 32.86
CA MET A 214 -9.90 -6.58 33.98
C MET A 214 -10.86 -5.73 34.81
N GLU A 215 -10.52 -4.47 35.05
CA GLU A 215 -11.37 -3.49 35.72
C GLU A 215 -12.64 -3.19 34.90
N MET A 216 -12.49 -2.89 33.61
CA MET A 216 -13.61 -2.49 32.75
C MET A 216 -14.55 -3.65 32.40
N PHE A 217 -14.01 -4.86 32.24
CA PHE A 217 -14.74 -5.98 31.63
C PHE A 217 -14.70 -7.28 32.43
N GLY A 218 -13.75 -7.48 33.34
CA GLY A 218 -13.54 -8.74 34.03
C GLY A 218 -12.99 -9.87 33.14
N ALA A 219 -12.73 -11.02 33.75
CA ALA A 219 -12.23 -12.23 33.07
C ALA A 219 -13.34 -13.00 32.34
N GLY A 220 -12.93 -13.99 31.53
CA GLY A 220 -13.81 -15.01 30.96
C GLY A 220 -14.66 -14.53 29.77
N ARG A 221 -14.39 -13.34 29.23
CA ARG A 221 -15.13 -12.82 28.07
C ARG A 221 -14.82 -13.61 26.79
N SER A 222 -15.81 -13.68 25.91
CA SER A 222 -15.68 -14.36 24.61
C SER A 222 -14.60 -13.73 23.72
N ALA A 223 -14.07 -14.52 22.78
CA ALA A 223 -13.07 -14.04 21.82
C ALA A 223 -13.62 -12.90 20.94
N ASP A 224 -14.89 -13.01 20.51
CA ASP A 224 -15.58 -11.98 19.72
C ASP A 224 -15.66 -10.66 20.51
N PHE A 225 -16.07 -10.72 21.78
CA PHE A 225 -16.11 -9.56 22.67
C PHE A 225 -14.71 -8.92 22.82
N LYS A 226 -13.68 -9.73 23.14
CA LYS A 226 -12.29 -9.26 23.29
C LYS A 226 -11.78 -8.55 22.04
N ARG A 227 -11.99 -9.11 20.85
CA ARG A 227 -11.59 -8.50 19.58
C ARG A 227 -12.35 -7.22 19.29
N LYS A 228 -13.66 -7.18 19.61
CA LYS A 228 -14.49 -5.98 19.47
C LYS A 228 -13.93 -4.81 20.28
N VAL A 229 -13.82 -4.98 21.61
CA VAL A 229 -13.42 -3.87 22.49
C VAL A 229 -11.98 -3.42 22.26
N ILE A 230 -11.09 -4.33 21.85
CA ILE A 230 -9.72 -3.97 21.48
C ILE A 230 -9.68 -3.20 20.17
N GLY A 231 -10.41 -3.65 19.15
CA GLY A 231 -10.49 -2.93 17.89
C GLY A 231 -11.11 -1.54 18.06
N ASP A 232 -12.15 -1.40 18.89
CA ASP A 232 -12.78 -0.11 19.19
C ASP A 232 -11.83 0.82 19.94
N GLY A 233 -11.11 0.28 20.93
CA GLY A 233 -10.08 1.02 21.64
C GLY A 233 -8.99 1.53 20.71
N TRP A 234 -8.54 0.72 19.74
CA TRP A 234 -7.55 1.16 18.75
C TRP A 234 -8.07 2.28 17.83
N VAL A 235 -9.34 2.22 17.40
CA VAL A 235 -9.96 3.31 16.60
C VAL A 235 -9.83 4.64 17.32
N GLU A 236 -10.22 4.71 18.59
CA GLU A 236 -10.15 5.94 19.38
C GLU A 236 -8.73 6.49 19.49
N ARG A 237 -7.76 5.63 19.83
CA ARG A 237 -6.37 6.04 20.09
C ARG A 237 -5.65 6.49 18.82
N TYR A 238 -5.83 5.78 17.70
CA TYR A 238 -5.20 6.17 16.43
C TYR A 238 -5.82 7.44 15.86
N ARG A 239 -7.14 7.64 15.99
CA ARG A 239 -7.77 8.90 15.59
C ARG A 239 -7.32 10.07 16.45
N ALA A 240 -7.13 9.88 17.76
CA ALA A 240 -6.54 10.91 18.61
C ALA A 240 -5.11 11.28 18.18
N LEU A 241 -4.26 10.30 17.87
CA LEU A 241 -2.90 10.53 17.38
C LEU A 241 -2.90 11.31 16.06
N GLN A 242 -3.73 10.90 15.10
CA GLN A 242 -3.86 11.58 13.80
C GLN A 242 -4.42 12.99 13.94
N ASN A 243 -5.37 13.20 14.87
CA ASN A 243 -5.88 14.54 15.17
C ASN A 243 -4.78 15.43 15.75
N GLY A 244 -3.95 14.91 16.66
CA GLY A 244 -2.76 15.61 17.14
C GLY A 244 -1.82 16.00 16.00
N MET A 245 -1.51 15.06 15.10
CA MET A 245 -0.70 15.35 13.90
C MET A 245 -1.36 16.43 13.02
N ARG A 246 -2.67 16.41 12.85
CA ARG A 246 -3.37 17.42 12.05
C ARG A 246 -3.33 18.80 12.72
N GLU A 247 -3.49 18.86 14.03
CA GLU A 247 -3.43 20.11 14.81
C GLU A 247 -2.04 20.75 14.80
N GLY A 248 -0.97 19.94 14.80
CA GLY A 248 0.42 20.42 14.73
C GLY A 248 0.82 21.03 13.38
N LEU A 249 0.05 20.81 12.31
CA LEU A 249 0.26 21.51 11.03
C LEU A 249 -0.28 22.95 11.15
N VAL A 250 0.49 23.96 10.74
CA VAL A 250 0.07 25.37 10.83
C VAL A 250 -0.79 25.80 9.64
N SER A 251 -0.56 25.23 8.45
CA SER A 251 -1.26 25.57 7.23
C SER A 251 -2.63 24.87 7.16
N PRO A 252 -3.75 25.60 7.02
CA PRO A 252 -5.07 25.01 6.81
C PRO A 252 -5.13 24.10 5.58
N ASN A 253 -4.39 24.43 4.51
CA ASN A 253 -4.33 23.61 3.30
C ASN A 253 -3.65 22.27 3.57
N TRP A 254 -2.54 22.27 4.33
CA TRP A 254 -1.90 21.03 4.77
C TRP A 254 -2.83 20.19 5.65
N ARG A 255 -3.54 20.83 6.59
CA ARG A 255 -4.53 20.13 7.43
C ARG A 255 -5.61 19.46 6.60
N LYS A 256 -6.10 20.09 5.53
CA LYS A 256 -7.12 19.53 4.63
C LYS A 256 -6.58 18.41 3.74
N ALA A 257 -5.37 18.59 3.22
CA ALA A 257 -4.71 17.66 2.30
C ALA A 257 -4.13 16.41 2.99
N ALA A 258 -3.94 16.43 4.31
CA ALA A 258 -3.36 15.31 5.05
C ALA A 258 -4.25 14.06 5.08
N ARG A 259 -3.61 12.92 4.78
CA ARG A 259 -4.11 11.55 4.92
C ARG A 259 -3.11 10.72 5.73
N PHE A 260 -3.62 9.87 6.62
CA PHE A 260 -2.79 9.05 7.51
C PHE A 260 -2.92 7.58 7.15
N MET A 261 -1.81 6.96 6.78
CA MET A 261 -1.78 5.58 6.30
C MET A 261 -0.91 4.70 7.18
N GLY A 262 -1.38 3.48 7.42
CA GLY A 262 -0.62 2.45 8.12
C GLY A 262 -0.12 1.37 7.17
N TYR A 263 1.16 1.04 7.24
CA TYR A 263 1.65 -0.24 6.74
C TYR A 263 0.95 -1.37 7.49
N GLY A 264 0.49 -2.39 6.76
CA GLY A 264 -0.39 -3.41 7.31
C GLY A 264 -1.68 -2.78 7.87
N GLY A 265 -2.73 -2.74 7.05
CA GLY A 265 -3.98 -2.07 7.46
C GLY A 265 -5.22 -2.44 6.66
N GLY A 266 -5.14 -3.48 5.81
CA GLY A 266 -6.23 -3.85 4.90
C GLY A 266 -7.12 -4.99 5.38
N GLY A 267 -6.65 -5.75 6.37
CA GLY A 267 -7.23 -7.04 6.76
C GLY A 267 -6.13 -8.07 7.05
N PRO A 268 -6.49 -9.28 7.51
CA PRO A 268 -5.53 -10.35 7.76
C PRO A 268 -5.03 -10.94 6.43
N GLU A 269 -3.76 -10.70 6.10
CA GLU A 269 -3.07 -11.23 4.90
C GLU A 269 -3.16 -12.78 4.79
N PHE A 270 -3.30 -13.46 5.91
CA PHE A 270 -3.38 -14.91 6.04
C PHE A 270 -4.80 -15.48 6.11
N PHE A 271 -5.82 -14.71 5.72
CA PHE A 271 -7.21 -15.14 5.75
C PHE A 271 -7.42 -16.51 5.07
N GLY A 272 -7.87 -17.48 5.85
CA GLY A 272 -8.16 -18.82 5.36
C GLY A 272 -6.96 -19.77 5.21
N ARG A 273 -5.72 -19.30 5.42
CA ARG A 273 -4.52 -20.08 5.04
C ARG A 273 -4.29 -21.29 5.94
N TRP A 274 -4.40 -21.10 7.26
CA TRP A 274 -4.36 -22.16 8.28
C TRP A 274 -5.29 -21.80 9.45
N GLY A 275 -5.76 -22.78 10.24
CA GLY A 275 -6.78 -22.52 11.28
C GLY A 275 -6.43 -21.43 12.32
N GLY A 276 -5.15 -21.19 12.55
CA GLY A 276 -4.67 -20.19 13.52
C GLY A 276 -4.69 -18.74 13.03
N TRP A 277 -5.03 -18.47 11.77
CA TRP A 277 -5.05 -17.12 11.19
C TRP A 277 -5.94 -16.15 11.99
N VAL A 278 -7.02 -16.67 12.59
CA VAL A 278 -7.97 -15.92 13.42
C VAL A 278 -7.31 -15.36 14.70
N HIS A 279 -6.24 -15.99 15.21
CA HIS A 279 -5.51 -15.49 16.38
C HIS A 279 -4.78 -14.18 16.12
N TYR A 280 -4.50 -13.90 14.85
CA TYR A 280 -3.79 -12.72 14.39
C TYR A 280 -4.72 -11.67 13.76
N SER A 281 -6.03 -11.89 13.82
CA SER A 281 -7.04 -10.94 13.34
C SER A 281 -7.82 -10.28 14.49
N LEU A 282 -8.47 -9.16 14.18
CA LEU A 282 -9.47 -8.51 15.02
C LEU A 282 -10.88 -8.68 14.43
N HIS A 283 -11.11 -9.79 13.71
CA HIS A 283 -12.40 -10.14 13.14
C HIS A 283 -13.44 -10.36 14.25
N THR A 284 -14.62 -9.79 14.04
CA THR A 284 -15.83 -10.03 14.83
C THR A 284 -16.97 -10.41 13.90
N SER A 285 -18.06 -10.91 14.47
CA SER A 285 -19.31 -11.17 13.73
C SER A 285 -19.87 -9.96 12.94
N THR A 286 -19.43 -8.74 13.26
CA THR A 286 -19.91 -7.49 12.65
C THR A 286 -18.88 -6.77 11.78
N ARG A 287 -17.60 -7.15 11.83
CA ARG A 287 -16.56 -6.55 10.98
C ARG A 287 -15.37 -7.48 10.78
N LEU A 288 -14.72 -7.40 9.62
CA LEU A 288 -13.48 -8.13 9.36
C LEU A 288 -12.28 -7.54 10.10
N THR A 289 -12.18 -6.21 10.14
CA THR A 289 -11.07 -5.50 10.76
C THR A 289 -11.48 -4.07 11.13
N PRO A 290 -10.94 -3.49 12.22
CA PRO A 290 -11.17 -2.08 12.55
C PRO A 290 -10.35 -1.10 11.70
N TYR A 291 -9.34 -1.56 10.94
CA TYR A 291 -8.39 -0.65 10.29
C TYR A 291 -9.01 0.44 9.40
N PRO A 292 -10.08 0.20 8.62
CA PRO A 292 -10.69 1.26 7.83
C PRO A 292 -11.34 2.38 8.66
N ALA A 293 -11.65 2.11 9.93
CA ALA A 293 -12.05 3.14 10.89
C ALA A 293 -10.86 3.80 11.61
N MET A 294 -9.69 3.15 11.66
CA MET A 294 -8.48 3.65 12.31
C MET A 294 -7.62 4.54 11.40
N TRP A 295 -7.55 4.23 10.11
CA TRP A 295 -6.65 4.86 9.15
C TRP A 295 -7.42 5.52 7.99
N ASP A 296 -6.72 6.26 7.15
CA ASP A 296 -7.27 6.77 5.88
C ASP A 296 -6.87 5.88 4.68
N GLY A 297 -5.94 4.94 4.90
CA GLY A 297 -5.50 4.00 3.89
C GLY A 297 -4.50 2.97 4.43
N ASN A 298 -4.09 2.05 3.56
CA ASN A 298 -3.15 0.99 3.89
C ASN A 298 -2.17 0.68 2.76
N SER A 299 -1.09 0.00 3.15
CA SER A 299 -0.13 -0.65 2.26
C SER A 299 0.15 -2.07 2.76
N PRO A 300 -0.62 -3.10 2.33
CA PRO A 300 -0.36 -4.49 2.69
C PRO A 300 0.82 -5.07 1.90
N SER A 301 1.35 -6.18 2.39
CA SER A 301 2.62 -6.77 1.96
C SER A 301 2.43 -7.76 0.82
N TYR A 302 2.69 -7.35 -0.40
CA TYR A 302 2.74 -8.22 -1.58
C TYR A 302 4.16 -8.78 -1.73
N TYR A 303 4.57 -9.61 -0.76
CA TYR A 303 5.98 -9.92 -0.49
C TYR A 303 6.31 -11.41 -0.64
N THR A 304 7.45 -11.72 -1.25
CA THR A 304 8.07 -13.06 -1.14
C THR A 304 9.05 -13.06 0.04
N HIS A 305 8.51 -13.11 1.25
CA HIS A 305 9.28 -13.01 2.50
C HIS A 305 10.44 -14.01 2.60
N ASP A 306 11.61 -13.57 3.05
CA ASP A 306 12.81 -14.40 3.27
C ASP A 306 12.70 -15.33 4.51
N TRP A 307 11.78 -15.05 5.43
CA TRP A 307 11.59 -15.85 6.66
C TRP A 307 10.48 -16.92 6.58
N CYS A 308 9.80 -17.09 5.43
CA CYS A 308 8.79 -18.14 5.28
C CYS A 308 8.81 -18.78 3.88
N PRO A 309 8.07 -19.89 3.68
CA PRO A 309 8.04 -20.61 2.41
C PRO A 309 7.41 -19.87 1.22
N THR A 310 6.90 -18.64 1.39
CA THR A 310 6.26 -17.89 0.30
C THR A 310 7.21 -17.75 -0.91
N THR A 311 6.69 -18.06 -2.10
CA THR A 311 7.36 -17.80 -3.40
C THR A 311 6.38 -17.15 -4.37
N ASP A 312 6.83 -16.71 -5.53
CA ASP A 312 5.98 -16.18 -6.60
C ASP A 312 5.40 -17.25 -7.54
N HIS A 313 5.70 -18.54 -7.32
CA HIS A 313 5.41 -19.62 -8.28
C HIS A 313 4.73 -20.84 -7.64
N THR A 314 4.24 -20.70 -6.41
CA THR A 314 3.51 -21.76 -5.70
C THR A 314 2.13 -21.29 -5.26
N THR A 315 1.28 -22.22 -4.79
CA THR A 315 -0.01 -21.89 -4.19
C THR A 315 0.16 -20.93 -2.99
N TRP A 316 1.21 -21.11 -2.19
CA TRP A 316 1.61 -20.18 -1.13
C TRP A 316 2.39 -18.99 -1.72
N SER A 317 1.70 -18.19 -2.52
CA SER A 317 2.25 -16.98 -3.13
C SER A 317 1.46 -15.72 -2.79
N PRO A 318 2.07 -14.53 -2.89
CA PRO A 318 1.35 -13.27 -2.73
C PRO A 318 0.23 -13.10 -3.77
N GLN A 319 0.40 -13.63 -4.99
CA GLN A 319 -0.63 -13.65 -6.03
C GLN A 319 -1.93 -14.31 -5.54
N ILE A 320 -1.83 -15.53 -5.00
CA ILE A 320 -2.98 -16.28 -4.49
C ILE A 320 -3.52 -15.63 -3.23
N GLU A 321 -2.63 -15.27 -2.31
CA GLU A 321 -2.98 -14.63 -1.06
C GLU A 321 -3.84 -13.37 -1.25
N PHE A 322 -3.43 -12.49 -2.15
CA PHE A 322 -4.10 -11.21 -2.41
C PHE A 322 -5.47 -11.35 -3.07
N MET A 323 -5.83 -12.53 -3.59
CA MET A 323 -7.20 -12.77 -4.04
C MET A 323 -8.19 -12.64 -2.89
N ASN A 324 -7.77 -12.94 -1.65
CA ASN A 324 -8.58 -12.68 -0.46
C ASN A 324 -8.71 -11.17 -0.18
N THR A 325 -7.76 -10.35 -0.58
CA THR A 325 -7.80 -8.90 -0.32
C THR A 325 -8.83 -8.18 -1.19
N VAL A 326 -9.30 -8.78 -2.29
CA VAL A 326 -10.29 -8.17 -3.21
C VAL A 326 -11.57 -7.77 -2.47
N PHE A 327 -12.22 -8.70 -1.78
CA PHE A 327 -13.44 -8.38 -1.02
C PHE A 327 -13.14 -7.53 0.21
N MET A 328 -11.95 -7.68 0.83
CA MET A 328 -11.55 -6.86 1.99
C MET A 328 -11.42 -5.38 1.62
N GLN A 329 -10.85 -5.08 0.45
CA GLN A 329 -10.79 -3.72 -0.09
C GLN A 329 -12.19 -3.14 -0.29
N GLN A 330 -13.14 -3.95 -0.78
CA GLN A 330 -14.53 -3.52 -0.93
C GLN A 330 -15.18 -3.23 0.43
N LEU A 331 -14.96 -4.08 1.44
CA LEU A 331 -15.44 -3.84 2.81
C LEU A 331 -14.84 -2.56 3.41
N ALA A 332 -13.54 -2.32 3.19
CA ALA A 332 -12.88 -1.10 3.64
C ALA A 332 -13.51 0.15 3.02
N ARG A 333 -13.76 0.13 1.69
CA ARG A 333 -14.41 1.25 0.98
C ARG A 333 -15.87 1.46 1.36
N LYS A 334 -16.59 0.42 1.80
CA LYS A 334 -17.93 0.58 2.37
C LYS A 334 -17.91 1.35 3.69
N LEU A 335 -16.86 1.18 4.51
CA LEU A 335 -16.72 1.87 5.79
C LEU A 335 -16.09 3.27 5.63
N ASN A 336 -15.14 3.42 4.70
CA ASN A 336 -14.47 4.66 4.37
C ASN A 336 -14.39 4.80 2.84
N PRO A 337 -15.33 5.51 2.19
CA PRO A 337 -15.35 5.66 0.72
C PRO A 337 -14.05 6.22 0.12
N ASP A 338 -13.35 7.06 0.89
CA ASP A 338 -12.09 7.69 0.50
C ASP A 338 -10.85 6.83 0.84
N TRP A 339 -11.06 5.58 1.27
CA TRP A 339 -9.98 4.67 1.66
C TRP A 339 -8.90 4.55 0.57
N TRP A 340 -7.69 4.98 0.88
CA TRP A 340 -6.53 4.85 0.01
C TRP A 340 -5.97 3.45 0.11
N TYR A 341 -6.15 2.65 -0.94
CA TYR A 341 -5.55 1.34 -1.05
C TYR A 341 -4.34 1.39 -1.98
N GLU A 342 -3.16 1.11 -1.45
CA GLU A 342 -1.95 0.76 -2.22
C GLU A 342 -1.49 -0.64 -1.80
N PHE A 343 -0.39 -1.14 -2.38
CA PHE A 343 0.34 -2.25 -1.80
C PHE A 343 1.85 -2.07 -1.91
N SER A 344 2.55 -2.68 -0.96
CA SER A 344 4.00 -2.71 -0.95
C SER A 344 4.50 -3.98 -1.61
N THR A 345 5.53 -3.90 -2.44
CA THR A 345 6.18 -5.05 -3.07
C THR A 345 7.57 -5.27 -2.50
N TRP A 346 7.95 -6.53 -2.32
CA TRP A 346 9.29 -6.91 -1.89
C TRP A 346 9.57 -8.32 -2.37
N ASP A 347 10.74 -8.49 -2.95
CA ASP A 347 11.24 -9.78 -3.43
C ASP A 347 11.94 -10.59 -2.34
N GLY A 348 11.94 -10.13 -1.08
CA GLY A 348 12.67 -10.78 0.02
C GLY A 348 14.17 -10.52 -0.04
N HIS A 349 14.64 -9.59 -0.88
CA HIS A 349 16.04 -9.22 -0.97
C HIS A 349 16.43 -8.18 0.07
N GLU A 350 17.42 -8.49 0.91
CA GLU A 350 18.05 -7.55 1.84
C GLU A 350 19.52 -7.31 1.52
N TRP A 351 19.94 -6.04 1.65
CA TRP A 351 21.31 -5.60 1.39
C TRP A 351 21.85 -4.67 2.51
N PRO A 352 23.10 -4.84 2.98
CA PRO A 352 23.99 -5.99 2.80
C PRO A 352 23.49 -7.21 3.60
N TRP A 353 23.80 -8.41 3.11
CA TRP A 353 23.29 -9.69 3.59
C TRP A 353 23.15 -9.79 5.13
N ARG A 354 21.95 -10.09 5.64
CA ARG A 354 21.83 -10.58 7.02
C ARG A 354 22.48 -11.96 7.10
N LYS A 355 23.43 -12.12 8.03
CA LYS A 355 24.12 -13.40 8.26
C LYS A 355 23.22 -14.56 8.73
N LYS A 356 21.96 -14.31 9.09
CA LYS A 356 21.10 -15.29 9.80
C LYS A 356 20.03 -15.97 8.95
N THR A 357 19.60 -15.37 7.84
CA THR A 357 18.60 -15.94 6.92
C THR A 357 19.05 -15.68 5.48
N PRO A 358 19.04 -16.70 4.59
CA PRO A 358 19.31 -16.46 3.18
C PRO A 358 18.25 -15.51 2.64
N SER A 359 18.68 -14.48 1.92
CA SER A 359 17.79 -13.63 1.12
C SER A 359 16.93 -14.51 0.22
N LYS A 360 15.67 -14.13 -0.04
CA LYS A 360 14.79 -14.94 -0.90
C LYS A 360 15.36 -15.14 -2.30
N VAL A 361 16.13 -14.17 -2.81
CA VAL A 361 16.82 -14.30 -4.10
C VAL A 361 17.79 -15.49 -4.10
N MET A 362 18.50 -15.72 -2.99
CA MET A 362 19.40 -16.88 -2.87
C MET A 362 18.61 -18.20 -2.86
N VAL A 363 17.40 -18.21 -2.30
CA VAL A 363 16.52 -19.40 -2.34
C VAL A 363 16.12 -19.73 -3.78
N TYR A 364 15.89 -18.72 -4.61
CA TYR A 364 15.65 -18.93 -6.05
C TYR A 364 16.91 -19.45 -6.76
N GLU A 365 18.08 -18.85 -6.51
CA GLU A 365 19.36 -19.27 -7.10
C GLU A 365 19.70 -20.72 -6.74
N GLN A 366 19.50 -21.12 -5.47
CA GLN A 366 19.69 -22.50 -5.00
C GLN A 366 18.74 -23.51 -5.65
N ALA A 367 17.63 -23.04 -6.22
CA ALA A 367 16.66 -23.86 -6.95
C ALA A 367 16.84 -23.77 -8.48
N ASP A 368 18.00 -23.30 -8.95
CA ASP A 368 18.32 -23.05 -10.36
C ASP A 368 17.32 -22.11 -11.05
N GLN A 369 16.75 -21.16 -10.28
CA GLN A 369 15.83 -20.17 -10.79
C GLN A 369 16.48 -18.79 -10.85
N VAL A 370 16.16 -18.05 -11.92
CA VAL A 370 16.57 -16.65 -12.06
C VAL A 370 15.46 -15.75 -11.52
N TRP A 371 15.83 -14.86 -10.60
CA TRP A 371 15.01 -13.71 -10.20
C TRP A 371 15.59 -12.46 -10.84
N ASN A 372 14.90 -11.92 -11.84
CA ASN A 372 15.33 -10.74 -12.60
C ASN A 372 14.22 -9.69 -12.65
N PRO A 373 14.51 -8.47 -13.14
CA PRO A 373 13.50 -7.41 -13.25
C PRO A 373 12.27 -7.80 -14.09
N GLU A 374 12.42 -8.63 -15.13
CA GLU A 374 11.30 -9.08 -15.96
C GLU A 374 10.32 -9.95 -15.17
N ARG A 375 10.82 -10.97 -14.46
CA ARG A 375 10.00 -11.82 -13.58
C ARG A 375 9.33 -11.00 -12.48
N TYR A 376 10.07 -10.05 -11.89
CA TYR A 376 9.52 -9.14 -10.90
C TYR A 376 8.39 -8.28 -11.48
N GLN A 377 8.56 -7.73 -12.68
CA GLN A 377 7.51 -6.96 -13.36
C GLN A 377 6.25 -7.80 -13.62
N GLY A 378 6.41 -9.07 -14.02
CA GLY A 378 5.29 -9.99 -14.20
C GLY A 378 4.52 -10.21 -12.88
N PHE A 379 5.26 -10.51 -11.82
CA PHE A 379 4.73 -10.65 -10.46
C PHE A 379 3.93 -9.42 -9.99
N ILE A 380 4.49 -8.22 -10.19
CA ILE A 380 3.87 -6.94 -9.81
C ILE A 380 2.61 -6.66 -10.61
N GLN A 381 2.67 -6.85 -11.93
CA GLN A 381 1.52 -6.61 -12.82
C GLN A 381 0.33 -7.50 -12.45
N PHE A 382 0.57 -8.75 -12.05
CA PHE A 382 -0.51 -9.60 -11.54
C PHE A 382 -1.24 -8.93 -10.36
N GLY A 383 -0.50 -8.46 -9.36
CA GLY A 383 -1.07 -7.74 -8.20
C GLY A 383 -1.78 -6.44 -8.60
N MET A 384 -1.21 -5.68 -9.54
CA MET A 384 -1.83 -4.45 -10.06
C MET A 384 -3.18 -4.72 -10.71
N TRP A 385 -3.25 -5.71 -11.61
CA TRP A 385 -4.47 -6.02 -12.33
C TRP A 385 -5.48 -6.82 -11.50
N LEU A 386 -5.05 -7.45 -10.41
CA LEU A 386 -5.94 -8.01 -9.39
C LEU A 386 -6.60 -6.89 -8.56
N MET A 387 -5.80 -5.99 -8.00
CA MET A 387 -6.25 -5.08 -6.93
C MET A 387 -6.58 -3.64 -7.35
N ARG A 388 -6.12 -3.19 -8.52
CA ARG A 388 -6.15 -1.78 -8.97
C ARG A 388 -5.79 -0.79 -7.86
N PRO A 389 -4.56 -0.85 -7.33
CA PRO A 389 -4.12 0.05 -6.27
C PRO A 389 -3.98 1.49 -6.76
N ARG A 390 -4.06 2.43 -5.81
CA ARG A 390 -3.72 3.85 -5.97
C ARG A 390 -2.23 4.05 -6.21
N ALA A 391 -1.41 3.26 -5.54
CA ALA A 391 0.03 3.25 -5.72
C ALA A 391 0.62 1.84 -5.56
N VAL A 392 1.78 1.63 -6.18
CA VAL A 392 2.62 0.44 -5.98
C VAL A 392 3.91 0.90 -5.33
N ARG A 393 4.17 0.43 -4.10
CA ARG A 393 5.27 0.90 -3.27
C ARG A 393 6.39 -0.13 -3.19
N GLU A 394 7.58 0.17 -3.68
CA GLU A 394 8.70 -0.74 -3.50
C GLU A 394 9.25 -0.68 -2.08
N TYR A 395 9.46 -1.85 -1.47
CA TYR A 395 10.27 -1.97 -0.29
C TYR A 395 11.72 -2.32 -0.65
N ARG A 396 12.63 -1.46 -0.21
CA ARG A 396 14.06 -1.70 -0.11
C ARG A 396 14.52 -1.19 1.26
N GLY A 397 15.60 -1.77 1.77
CA GLY A 397 16.20 -1.31 3.01
C GLY A 397 16.60 0.17 2.90
N TRP A 398 16.51 0.92 3.99
CA TRP A 398 16.85 2.34 4.05
C TRP A 398 18.32 2.65 3.72
N THR A 399 19.16 1.62 3.59
CA THR A 399 20.58 1.67 3.20
C THR A 399 20.84 1.09 1.81
N THR A 400 19.84 0.58 1.10
CA THR A 400 20.03 -0.08 -0.19
C THR A 400 20.46 0.94 -1.27
N PRO A 401 21.63 0.75 -1.91
CA PRO A 401 22.08 1.60 -3.01
C PRO A 401 21.11 1.57 -4.20
N TRP A 402 21.01 2.72 -4.86
CA TRP A 402 20.14 2.89 -6.03
C TRP A 402 20.55 1.97 -7.18
N ASP A 403 21.84 1.89 -7.53
CA ASP A 403 22.33 1.06 -8.66
C ASP A 403 21.95 -0.43 -8.56
N LYS A 404 21.79 -0.94 -7.33
CA LYS A 404 21.38 -2.35 -7.09
C LYS A 404 19.89 -2.58 -7.23
N ALA A 405 19.08 -1.57 -6.95
CA ALA A 405 17.63 -1.70 -6.86
C ALA A 405 16.88 -0.97 -7.98
N GLU A 406 17.53 -0.04 -8.69
CA GLU A 406 17.00 0.71 -9.82
C GLU A 406 16.35 -0.20 -10.87
N PRO A 407 16.95 -1.31 -11.33
CA PRO A 407 16.29 -2.17 -12.32
C PRO A 407 14.94 -2.72 -11.83
N TYR A 408 14.80 -2.98 -10.53
CA TYR A 408 13.57 -3.50 -9.93
C TYR A 408 12.55 -2.39 -9.65
N PHE A 409 13.00 -1.20 -9.22
CA PHE A 409 12.14 -0.03 -9.13
C PHE A 409 11.58 0.35 -10.51
N MET A 410 12.44 0.36 -11.53
CA MET A 410 12.05 0.69 -12.89
C MET A 410 11.13 -0.36 -13.51
N ALA A 411 11.16 -1.62 -13.09
CA ALA A 411 10.14 -2.60 -13.44
C ALA A 411 8.75 -2.21 -12.91
N ILE A 412 8.66 -1.67 -11.69
CA ILE A 412 7.40 -1.12 -11.14
C ILE A 412 6.97 0.12 -11.93
N SER A 413 7.88 1.08 -12.11
CA SER A 413 7.63 2.31 -12.87
C SER A 413 7.12 2.01 -14.29
N THR A 414 7.78 1.08 -14.99
CA THR A 414 7.38 0.64 -16.34
C THR A 414 5.98 0.03 -16.36
N ALA A 415 5.62 -0.80 -15.36
CA ALA A 415 4.29 -1.37 -15.26
C ALA A 415 3.21 -0.30 -15.04
N VAL A 416 3.51 0.72 -14.22
CA VAL A 416 2.63 1.87 -13.98
C VAL A 416 2.49 2.74 -15.23
N ASP A 417 3.61 3.15 -15.83
CA ASP A 417 3.66 3.94 -17.05
C ASP A 417 2.85 3.30 -18.18
N ARG A 418 2.90 1.98 -18.30
CA ARG A 418 2.15 1.24 -19.31
C ARG A 418 0.64 1.45 -19.19
N VAL A 419 0.09 1.45 -17.97
CA VAL A 419 -1.34 1.71 -17.73
C VAL A 419 -1.69 3.15 -18.10
N HIS A 420 -0.79 4.09 -17.80
CA HIS A 420 -0.99 5.49 -18.17
C HIS A 420 -0.90 5.71 -19.66
N ARG A 421 0.04 5.11 -20.39
CA ARG A 421 0.33 5.44 -21.79
C ARG A 421 -0.51 4.66 -22.80
N ASN A 422 -0.77 3.37 -22.55
CA ASN A 422 -1.55 2.55 -23.47
C ASN A 422 -3.06 2.80 -23.28
N ALA A 423 -3.71 3.38 -24.30
CA ALA A 423 -5.12 3.76 -24.22
C ALA A 423 -6.05 2.58 -23.92
N THR A 424 -5.75 1.40 -24.46
CA THR A 424 -6.53 0.17 -24.23
C THR A 424 -6.43 -0.24 -22.77
N LEU A 425 -5.21 -0.35 -22.23
CA LEU A 425 -5.01 -0.71 -20.82
C LEU A 425 -5.59 0.35 -19.87
N ARG A 426 -5.50 1.65 -20.23
CA ARG A 426 -6.12 2.73 -19.46
C ARG A 426 -7.64 2.58 -19.36
N ARG A 427 -8.33 2.28 -20.48
CA ARG A 427 -9.78 1.99 -20.52
C ARG A 427 -10.13 0.82 -19.61
N TRP A 428 -9.38 -0.28 -19.72
CA TRP A 428 -9.59 -1.49 -18.93
C TRP A 428 -9.35 -1.28 -17.43
N TRP A 429 -8.33 -0.50 -17.07
CA TRP A 429 -8.08 -0.14 -15.67
C TRP A 429 -9.27 0.60 -15.08
N ARG A 430 -9.74 1.64 -15.80
CA ARG A 430 -10.84 2.51 -15.37
C ARG A 430 -12.16 1.78 -15.22
N HIS A 431 -12.50 0.89 -16.15
CA HIS A 431 -13.87 0.38 -16.27
C HIS A 431 -14.01 -1.15 -16.15
N GLY A 432 -12.92 -1.91 -16.22
CA GLY A 432 -12.97 -3.37 -16.20
C GLY A 432 -13.33 -3.95 -14.83
N SER A 433 -14.28 -4.88 -14.79
CA SER A 433 -14.65 -5.63 -13.59
C SER A 433 -13.88 -6.94 -13.52
N LEU A 434 -13.32 -7.28 -12.36
CA LEU A 434 -12.56 -8.53 -12.18
C LEU A 434 -13.48 -9.75 -12.36
N VAL A 435 -13.04 -10.75 -13.11
CA VAL A 435 -13.84 -11.95 -13.40
C VAL A 435 -13.54 -13.04 -12.36
N PRO A 436 -14.51 -13.42 -11.51
CA PRO A 436 -14.32 -14.51 -10.56
C PRO A 436 -14.36 -15.87 -11.27
N ASN A 437 -13.44 -16.75 -10.88
CA ASN A 437 -13.49 -18.15 -11.26
C ASN A 437 -14.29 -18.91 -10.19
N ARG A 438 -15.57 -19.15 -10.48
CA ARG A 438 -16.51 -19.82 -9.55
C ARG A 438 -16.57 -21.34 -9.72
N THR A 439 -15.78 -21.92 -10.64
CA THR A 439 -15.74 -23.39 -10.82
C THR A 439 -15.03 -24.07 -9.65
N ARG A 440 -14.18 -23.34 -8.93
CA ARG A 440 -13.40 -23.80 -7.79
C ARG A 440 -13.50 -22.82 -6.62
N LYS A 441 -13.20 -23.33 -5.42
CA LYS A 441 -13.01 -22.51 -4.22
C LYS A 441 -11.53 -22.12 -4.11
N HIS A 442 -11.25 -20.96 -3.53
CA HIS A 442 -9.89 -20.51 -3.22
C HIS A 442 -9.13 -21.59 -2.39
N PRO A 443 -7.83 -21.84 -2.55
CA PRO A 443 -7.14 -22.91 -1.80
C PRO A 443 -7.09 -22.68 -0.28
N TYR A 444 -7.07 -21.41 0.16
CA TYR A 444 -7.17 -21.05 1.57
C TYR A 444 -8.62 -21.11 2.08
N GLN A 445 -9.03 -22.26 2.66
CA GLN A 445 -10.37 -22.52 3.19
C GLN A 445 -10.43 -22.78 4.70
N ASN A 446 -9.33 -22.63 5.43
CA ASN A 446 -9.30 -22.93 6.86
C ASN A 446 -10.00 -21.83 7.68
N GLY A 447 -11.05 -22.19 8.43
CA GLY A 447 -11.68 -21.30 9.40
C GLY A 447 -12.32 -20.05 8.80
N ILE A 448 -12.92 -20.15 7.61
CA ILE A 448 -13.62 -19.02 6.96
C ILE A 448 -14.89 -18.67 7.76
N PRO A 449 -15.07 -17.40 8.18
CA PRO A 449 -16.29 -16.97 8.86
C PRO A 449 -17.51 -17.17 7.96
N THR A 450 -18.65 -17.50 8.54
CA THR A 450 -19.86 -17.88 7.81
C THR A 450 -20.30 -16.81 6.81
N GLU A 451 -20.21 -15.54 7.21
CA GLU A 451 -20.55 -14.37 6.40
C GLU A 451 -19.64 -14.15 5.18
N PHE A 452 -18.49 -14.84 5.11
CA PHE A 452 -17.52 -14.73 4.02
C PHE A 452 -17.31 -16.04 3.24
N ARG A 453 -18.14 -17.08 3.45
CA ARG A 453 -17.99 -18.37 2.75
C ARG A 453 -18.28 -18.30 1.26
N ASP A 454 -19.21 -17.41 0.87
CA ASP A 454 -19.73 -17.31 -0.49
C ASP A 454 -19.28 -16.07 -1.24
N VAL A 455 -18.42 -15.24 -0.63
CA VAL A 455 -17.79 -14.13 -1.34
C VAL A 455 -16.82 -14.69 -2.40
N ASP A 456 -16.73 -14.01 -3.54
CA ASP A 456 -15.76 -14.36 -4.57
C ASP A 456 -14.34 -14.11 -4.03
N ARG A 457 -13.57 -15.18 -3.91
CA ARG A 457 -12.16 -15.15 -3.45
C ARG A 457 -11.20 -15.77 -4.46
N TRP A 458 -11.68 -16.41 -5.52
CA TRP A 458 -10.85 -17.09 -6.51
C TRP A 458 -10.97 -16.36 -7.86
N PHE A 459 -9.85 -15.81 -8.33
CA PHE A 459 -9.78 -15.02 -9.56
C PHE A 459 -8.70 -15.52 -10.53
N LEU A 460 -8.02 -16.61 -10.18
CA LEU A 460 -7.11 -17.30 -11.09
C LEU A 460 -7.93 -18.01 -12.18
N LEU A 461 -7.60 -17.77 -13.44
CA LEU A 461 -8.18 -18.51 -14.55
C LEU A 461 -7.60 -19.93 -14.61
N ASP A 462 -8.39 -20.87 -15.11
CA ASP A 462 -7.93 -22.24 -15.31
C ASP A 462 -7.01 -22.27 -16.54
N CYS A 463 -5.77 -22.67 -16.34
CA CYS A 463 -4.79 -22.91 -17.41
C CYS A 463 -4.48 -24.41 -17.47
N ASP A 464 -4.36 -24.97 -18.66
CA ASP A 464 -4.05 -26.39 -18.86
C ASP A 464 -2.70 -26.82 -18.27
N VAL A 465 -1.74 -25.91 -18.20
CA VAL A 465 -0.41 -26.13 -17.59
C VAL A 465 -0.40 -26.05 -16.05
N ASN A 466 -1.48 -25.59 -15.41
CA ASN A 466 -1.59 -25.53 -13.95
C ASN A 466 -2.07 -26.86 -13.37
N PRO A 467 -1.92 -27.11 -12.04
CA PRO A 467 -2.47 -28.29 -11.41
C PRO A 467 -3.98 -28.40 -11.62
N GLN A 468 -4.44 -29.56 -12.12
CA GLN A 468 -5.86 -29.80 -12.43
C GLN A 468 -6.62 -30.46 -11.27
N GLU A 469 -5.88 -31.05 -10.34
CA GLU A 469 -6.42 -31.65 -9.12
C GLU A 469 -6.74 -30.56 -8.08
N PHE A 470 -7.82 -30.71 -7.31
CA PHE A 470 -8.22 -29.76 -6.27
C PHE A 470 -8.65 -30.50 -5.00
N PRO A 471 -8.47 -29.93 -3.79
CA PRO A 471 -7.86 -28.62 -3.52
C PRO A 471 -6.33 -28.63 -3.72
N TRP A 472 -5.75 -27.47 -4.07
CA TRP A 472 -4.29 -27.34 -4.21
C TRP A 472 -3.60 -27.38 -2.85
N ASP A 473 -2.50 -28.14 -2.77
CA ASP A 473 -1.56 -28.03 -1.67
C ASP A 473 -0.81 -26.68 -1.73
N LEU A 474 -0.40 -26.17 -0.56
CA LEU A 474 0.28 -24.89 -0.43
C LEU A 474 1.61 -24.82 -1.20
N HIS A 475 2.28 -25.95 -1.44
CA HIS A 475 3.58 -26.00 -2.10
C HIS A 475 3.52 -26.45 -3.57
N TRP A 476 2.33 -26.69 -4.10
CA TRP A 476 2.18 -26.99 -5.52
C TRP A 476 2.62 -25.81 -6.38
N LYS A 477 3.32 -26.12 -7.47
CA LYS A 477 3.77 -25.12 -8.44
C LYS A 477 2.59 -24.61 -9.24
N VAL A 478 2.60 -23.30 -9.52
CA VAL A 478 1.64 -22.62 -10.39
C VAL A 478 2.42 -22.06 -11.58
N PRO A 479 2.53 -22.80 -12.70
CA PRO A 479 3.33 -22.38 -13.84
C PRO A 479 2.85 -21.11 -14.54
N VAL A 480 1.53 -20.84 -14.53
CA VAL A 480 0.94 -19.65 -15.14
C VAL A 480 -0.04 -19.00 -14.17
N PHE A 481 0.17 -17.71 -13.92
CA PHE A 481 -0.80 -16.88 -13.23
C PHE A 481 -1.56 -16.05 -14.25
N ALA A 482 -2.86 -16.33 -14.41
CA ALA A 482 -3.73 -15.60 -15.33
C ALA A 482 -4.98 -15.09 -14.60
N LEU A 483 -5.41 -13.88 -14.94
CA LEU A 483 -6.66 -13.27 -14.49
C LEU A 483 -7.35 -12.55 -15.66
N ALA A 484 -8.65 -12.29 -15.52
CA ALA A 484 -9.41 -11.51 -16.51
C ALA A 484 -10.17 -10.35 -15.86
N ARG A 485 -10.33 -9.28 -16.65
CA ARG A 485 -11.33 -8.23 -16.41
C ARG A 485 -12.32 -8.20 -17.56
N THR A 486 -13.58 -7.85 -17.28
CA THR A 486 -14.66 -7.77 -18.27
C THR A 486 -15.29 -6.38 -18.33
N ILE A 487 -15.70 -5.96 -19.53
CA ILE A 487 -16.51 -4.77 -19.82
C ILE A 487 -17.65 -5.24 -20.72
N GLY A 488 -18.81 -4.58 -20.59
CA GLY A 488 -20.00 -4.89 -21.36
C GLY A 488 -20.83 -5.99 -20.72
N GLU A 489 -21.90 -6.35 -21.43
CA GLU A 489 -22.87 -7.35 -21.01
C GLU A 489 -23.13 -8.31 -22.18
N LYS A 490 -23.67 -9.49 -21.89
CA LYS A 490 -24.02 -10.45 -22.96
C LYS A 490 -24.98 -9.80 -23.96
N PRO A 491 -24.82 -10.05 -25.28
CA PRO A 491 -23.81 -10.92 -25.91
C PRO A 491 -22.52 -10.19 -26.36
N ASN A 492 -22.30 -8.94 -25.93
CA ASN A 492 -21.22 -8.08 -26.40
C ASN A 492 -20.15 -7.84 -25.30
N ARG A 493 -19.80 -8.89 -24.54
CA ARG A 493 -18.75 -8.74 -23.53
C ARG A 493 -17.39 -8.70 -24.20
N GLN A 494 -16.48 -7.98 -23.58
CA GLN A 494 -15.06 -8.06 -23.87
C GLN A 494 -14.33 -8.52 -22.63
N TRP A 495 -13.13 -9.05 -22.80
CA TRP A 495 -12.21 -9.37 -21.71
C TRP A 495 -10.81 -8.85 -21.97
N LEU A 496 -10.18 -8.33 -20.93
CA LEU A 496 -8.73 -8.19 -20.84
C LEU A 496 -8.19 -9.34 -20.01
N VAL A 497 -7.41 -10.22 -20.64
CA VAL A 497 -6.67 -11.29 -19.96
C VAL A 497 -5.24 -10.82 -19.74
N TYR A 498 -4.78 -10.90 -18.50
CA TYR A 498 -3.37 -10.77 -18.14
C TYR A 498 -2.84 -12.12 -17.70
N ALA A 499 -1.67 -12.53 -18.21
CA ALA A 499 -1.01 -13.77 -17.80
C ALA A 499 0.50 -13.58 -17.67
N HIS A 500 1.14 -14.21 -16.68
CA HIS A 500 2.61 -14.33 -16.60
C HIS A 500 3.06 -15.71 -16.11
N ALA A 501 4.28 -16.11 -16.49
CA ALA A 501 4.84 -17.43 -16.20
C ALA A 501 6.18 -17.28 -15.44
N PRO A 502 6.19 -17.35 -14.10
CA PRO A 502 7.38 -17.04 -13.30
C PRO A 502 8.56 -18.02 -13.50
N LEU A 503 8.28 -19.23 -14.00
CA LEU A 503 9.27 -20.29 -14.22
C LEU A 503 9.70 -20.43 -15.69
N GLY A 504 9.67 -19.33 -16.44
CA GLY A 504 10.05 -19.26 -17.85
C GLY A 504 8.86 -19.21 -18.80
N GLU A 505 9.13 -18.84 -20.05
CA GLU A 505 8.12 -18.71 -21.11
C GLU A 505 7.32 -20.02 -21.28
N ARG A 506 6.03 -19.85 -21.55
CA ARG A 506 5.10 -20.93 -21.90
C ARG A 506 4.40 -20.54 -23.19
N ARG A 507 4.37 -21.43 -24.17
CA ARG A 507 3.73 -21.18 -25.48
C ARG A 507 2.46 -21.99 -25.63
N GLY A 508 1.49 -21.43 -26.35
CA GLY A 508 0.23 -22.11 -26.65
C GLY A 508 -0.55 -22.55 -25.40
N VAL A 509 -0.49 -21.78 -24.31
CA VAL A 509 -1.21 -22.07 -23.08
C VAL A 509 -2.70 -21.89 -23.32
N ARG A 510 -3.49 -22.91 -23.00
CA ARG A 510 -4.95 -22.83 -23.07
C ARG A 510 -5.51 -22.27 -21.77
N VAL A 511 -6.09 -21.08 -21.85
CA VAL A 511 -6.68 -20.35 -20.72
C VAL A 511 -8.20 -20.34 -20.84
N THR A 512 -8.89 -20.77 -19.79
CA THR A 512 -10.36 -20.79 -19.72
C THR A 512 -10.88 -19.48 -19.15
N ILE A 513 -11.71 -18.76 -19.91
CA ILE A 513 -12.39 -17.55 -19.42
C ILE A 513 -13.76 -17.96 -18.87
N PRO A 514 -14.06 -17.74 -17.57
CA PRO A 514 -15.36 -18.09 -16.99
C PRO A 514 -16.53 -17.51 -17.80
N GLN A 515 -17.52 -18.37 -18.09
CA GLN A 515 -18.73 -18.01 -18.85
C GLN A 515 -18.48 -17.57 -20.30
N HIS A 516 -17.35 -17.95 -20.88
CA HIS A 516 -17.01 -17.77 -22.30
C HIS A 516 -16.22 -19.00 -22.81
N THR A 517 -15.30 -18.84 -23.77
CA THR A 517 -14.52 -19.91 -24.40
C THR A 517 -13.09 -20.01 -23.84
N ASN A 518 -12.36 -21.02 -24.31
CA ASN A 518 -10.93 -21.17 -24.10
C ASN A 518 -10.16 -20.36 -25.14
N ILE A 519 -9.13 -19.63 -24.72
CA ILE A 519 -8.19 -18.97 -25.61
C ILE A 519 -6.83 -19.65 -25.54
N THR A 520 -6.05 -19.56 -26.62
CA THR A 520 -4.67 -20.05 -26.67
C THR A 520 -3.73 -18.87 -26.77
N ILE A 521 -2.82 -18.72 -25.80
CA ILE A 521 -1.92 -17.56 -25.70
C ILE A 521 -0.50 -17.97 -25.31
N ASP A 522 0.47 -17.11 -25.64
CA ASP A 522 1.84 -17.23 -25.16
C ASP A 522 2.02 -16.40 -23.88
N VAL A 523 2.73 -16.96 -22.91
CA VAL A 523 2.84 -16.39 -21.57
C VAL A 523 4.32 -16.26 -21.20
N PRO A 524 4.92 -15.07 -21.35
CA PRO A 524 6.31 -14.82 -20.96
C PRO A 524 6.44 -14.52 -19.45
N PRO A 525 7.66 -14.55 -18.88
CA PRO A 525 7.91 -14.19 -17.49
C PRO A 525 7.49 -12.76 -17.12
N ILE A 526 7.73 -11.81 -18.03
CA ILE A 526 7.33 -10.39 -17.89
C ILE A 526 5.80 -10.18 -17.94
N GLY A 527 5.08 -11.22 -18.34
CA GLY A 527 3.63 -11.24 -18.57
C GLY A 527 3.20 -10.68 -19.92
N ALA A 528 1.94 -10.88 -20.29
CA ALA A 528 1.34 -10.42 -21.54
C ALA A 528 -0.15 -10.08 -21.33
N PHE A 529 -0.66 -9.20 -22.20
CA PHE A 529 -2.07 -8.78 -22.22
C PHE A 529 -2.73 -9.21 -23.52
N TYR A 530 -3.97 -9.70 -23.41
CA TYR A 530 -4.79 -10.10 -24.53
C TYR A 530 -6.19 -9.52 -24.38
N GLU A 531 -6.70 -8.92 -25.44
CA GLU A 531 -8.10 -8.51 -25.54
C GLU A 531 -8.88 -9.61 -26.27
N VAL A 532 -10.01 -9.99 -25.70
CA VAL A 532 -10.92 -11.01 -26.23
C VAL A 532 -12.29 -10.36 -26.42
N ASP A 533 -12.90 -10.55 -27.59
CA ASP A 533 -14.21 -9.99 -27.93
C ASP A 533 -15.22 -11.13 -28.14
N GLU A 534 -16.33 -11.10 -27.41
CA GLU A 534 -17.36 -12.15 -27.48
C GLU A 534 -18.05 -12.21 -28.84
N THR A 535 -18.25 -11.06 -29.49
CA THR A 535 -19.05 -10.95 -30.71
C THR A 535 -18.25 -11.42 -31.92
N THR A 536 -16.95 -11.11 -31.96
CA THR A 536 -16.09 -11.49 -33.09
C THR A 536 -15.28 -12.75 -32.84
N ASP A 537 -15.27 -13.29 -31.60
CA ASP A 537 -14.44 -14.42 -31.16
C ASP A 537 -12.93 -14.20 -31.44
N THR A 538 -12.49 -12.94 -31.40
CA THR A 538 -11.11 -12.57 -31.70
C THR A 538 -10.28 -12.45 -30.44
N VAL A 539 -9.05 -12.98 -30.47
CA VAL A 539 -8.04 -12.81 -29.42
C VAL A 539 -6.89 -11.97 -29.98
N ARG A 540 -6.64 -10.81 -29.38
CA ARG A 540 -5.60 -9.86 -29.83
C ARG A 540 -4.61 -9.58 -28.71
N ARG A 541 -3.31 -9.81 -28.95
CA ARG A 541 -2.25 -9.39 -28.03
C ARG A 541 -2.14 -7.87 -28.02
N ILE A 542 -2.13 -7.26 -26.84
CA ILE A 542 -1.90 -5.83 -26.68
C ILE A 542 -0.38 -5.58 -26.63
N PRO A 543 0.17 -4.68 -27.47
CA PRO A 543 1.58 -4.31 -27.42
C PRO A 543 1.97 -3.74 -26.06
N GLN A 544 3.13 -4.14 -25.54
CA GLN A 544 3.59 -3.73 -24.20
C GLN A 544 4.47 -2.48 -24.20
N ASP A 545 5.04 -2.12 -25.35
CA ASP A 545 5.87 -0.94 -25.55
C ASP A 545 5.20 0.00 -26.58
N GLU A 546 4.50 1.01 -26.07
CA GLU A 546 4.19 2.22 -26.82
C GLU A 546 5.04 3.36 -26.27
N ARG A 547 6.36 3.14 -26.15
CA ARG A 547 7.28 4.28 -26.08
C ARG A 547 7.25 4.94 -27.46
N ASN A 548 6.33 5.90 -27.59
CA ASN A 548 6.11 6.84 -28.70
C ASN A 548 6.97 6.60 -29.95
N LYS A 549 6.28 6.28 -31.05
CA LYS A 549 6.64 6.86 -32.34
C LYS A 549 6.70 8.39 -32.24
#